data_AF-A0A0S6VU52-F1
#
_entry.id   AF-A0A0S6VU52-F1
#
_cell.length_a   1.000
_cell.length_b   1.000
_cell.length_c   1.000
_cell.angle_alpha   90.00
_cell.angle_beta   90.00
_cell.angle_gamma   90.00
#
_symmetry.space_group_name_H-M   'P 1'
#
loop_
_entity.id
_entity.type
_entity.pdbx_description
1 polymer ?
#
loop_
_entity_poly.entity_id
_entity_poly.type
_entity_poly.pdbx_seq_one_letter_code
_entity_poly.pdbx_strand_id
1 'polypeptide(L)'
;MSLSHAHDFITRGMKDAAFRRVLNRANSADELRSVLELQRLSFTATEFDDAFSHLLTLCQFEEQANVLQEFKMWWEMTAGMARYAEHSRLAGENHDVK
;
A
#
# COMPACT_ATOMS: atom_id res chain seq x y z
N MET A 1 8.45 14.65 -4.14
CA MET A 1 9.23 13.44 -4.44
C MET A 1 8.29 12.27 -4.24
N SER A 2 7.91 11.51 -5.26
CA SER A 2 7.41 11.99 -6.53
C SER A 2 6.27 11.07 -6.91
N LEU A 3 5.27 11.59 -7.62
CA LEU A 3 4.24 10.83 -8.32
C LEU A 3 4.80 9.57 -9.04
N SER A 4 6.07 9.63 -9.51
CA SER A 4 6.77 8.48 -10.10
C SER A 4 6.92 7.29 -9.16
N HIS A 5 7.23 7.48 -7.87
CA HIS A 5 7.38 6.36 -6.93
C HIS A 5 6.05 5.67 -6.68
N ALA A 6 4.95 6.43 -6.59
CA ALA A 6 3.61 5.86 -6.49
C ALA A 6 3.24 5.10 -7.77
N HIS A 7 3.63 5.62 -8.94
CA HIS A 7 3.47 4.95 -10.23
C HIS A 7 4.25 3.63 -10.30
N ASP A 8 5.52 3.65 -9.90
CA ASP A 8 6.40 2.48 -9.85
C ASP A 8 5.87 1.45 -8.85
N PHE A 9 5.35 1.91 -7.72
CA PHE A 9 4.69 1.07 -6.72
C PHE A 9 3.47 0.35 -7.31
N ILE A 10 2.56 1.08 -7.94
CA ILE A 10 1.33 0.49 -8.52
C ILE A 10 1.69 -0.50 -9.62
N THR A 11 2.51 -0.08 -10.58
CA THR A 11 2.88 -0.90 -11.74
C THR A 11 3.64 -2.17 -11.34
N ARG A 12 4.54 -2.07 -10.35
CA ARG A 12 5.23 -3.23 -9.79
C ARG A 12 4.29 -4.11 -8.98
N GLY A 13 3.45 -3.54 -8.12
CA GLY A 13 2.51 -4.26 -7.28
C GLY A 13 1.50 -5.09 -8.08
N MET A 14 1.06 -4.61 -9.24
CA MET A 14 0.18 -5.36 -10.15
C MET A 14 0.86 -6.59 -10.75
N LYS A 15 2.18 -6.57 -10.97
CA LYS A 15 2.93 -7.61 -11.70
C LYS A 15 3.73 -8.55 -10.80
N ASP A 16 4.17 -8.06 -9.65
CA ASP A 16 5.12 -8.76 -8.77
C ASP A 16 4.40 -9.32 -7.54
N ALA A 17 4.02 -10.59 -7.61
CA ALA A 17 3.43 -11.30 -6.49
C ALA A 17 4.40 -11.48 -5.30
N ALA A 18 5.71 -11.52 -5.53
CA ALA A 18 6.69 -11.63 -4.45
C ALA A 18 6.75 -10.31 -3.66
N PHE A 19 6.73 -9.18 -4.36
CA PHE A 19 6.63 -7.86 -3.74
C PHE A 19 5.37 -7.72 -2.87
N ARG A 20 4.19 -8.13 -3.39
CA ARG A 20 2.95 -8.13 -2.59
C ARG A 20 3.04 -9.02 -1.35
N ARG A 21 3.69 -10.19 -1.44
CA ARG A 21 3.92 -11.06 -0.27
C ARG A 21 4.81 -10.39 0.79
N VAL A 22 5.80 -9.59 0.38
CA VAL A 22 6.63 -8.83 1.34
C VAL A 22 5.78 -7.79 2.07
N LEU A 23 4.95 -7.04 1.34
CA LEU A 23 4.08 -6.02 1.94
C LEU A 23 3.03 -6.63 2.87
N ASN A 24 2.43 -7.76 2.50
CA ASN A 24 1.45 -8.46 3.34
C ASN A 24 2.05 -9.06 4.63
N ARG A 25 3.38 -9.13 4.76
CA ARG A 25 4.06 -9.59 5.99
C ARG A 25 4.30 -8.47 7.00
N ALA A 26 4.12 -7.21 6.60
CA ALA A 26 4.25 -6.09 7.51
C ALA A 26 3.10 -6.12 8.53
N ASN A 27 3.45 -6.04 9.81
CA ASN A 27 2.50 -6.16 10.93
C ASN A 27 2.11 -4.80 11.53
N SER A 28 2.69 -3.70 11.03
CA SER A 28 2.38 -2.34 11.43
C SER A 28 2.50 -1.37 10.26
N ALA A 29 1.90 -0.19 10.39
CA ALA A 29 2.04 0.85 9.37
C ALA A 29 3.50 1.30 9.22
N ASP A 30 4.27 1.30 10.32
CA ASP A 30 5.69 1.62 10.33
C ASP A 30 6.55 0.59 9.61
N GLU A 31 6.28 -0.71 9.78
CA GLU A 31 6.96 -1.77 9.02
C GLU A 31 6.67 -1.63 7.52
N LEU A 32 5.40 -1.39 7.17
CA LEU A 32 4.98 -1.18 5.79
C LEU A 32 5.71 0.01 5.16
N ARG A 33 5.77 1.13 5.88
CA ARG A 33 6.51 2.33 5.47
C ARG A 33 8.01 2.05 5.31
N SER A 34 8.62 1.33 6.26
CA SER A 34 10.04 0.97 6.21
C SER A 34 10.36 0.08 5.01
N VAL A 35 9.47 -0.86 4.66
CA VAL A 35 9.61 -1.70 3.47
C VAL A 35 9.55 -0.86 2.20
N LEU A 36 8.64 0.11 2.12
CA LEU A 36 8.54 1.02 0.98
C LEU A 36 9.79 1.91 0.85
N GLU A 37 10.28 2.46 1.96
CA GLU A 37 11.50 3.29 1.99
C GLU A 37 12.74 2.50 1.56
N LEU A 38 12.91 1.27 2.07
CA LEU A 38 14.03 0.39 1.71
C LEU A 38 14.03 0.07 0.20
N GLN A 39 12.85 0.00 -0.40
CA GLN A 39 12.68 -0.24 -1.83
C GLN A 39 12.65 1.03 -2.67
N ARG A 40 12.89 2.21 -2.07
CA ARG A 40 12.85 3.52 -2.71
C ARG A 40 11.48 3.85 -3.34
N LEU A 41 10.42 3.35 -2.72
CA LEU A 41 9.02 3.53 -3.13
C LEU A 41 8.23 4.33 -2.08
N SER A 42 8.84 5.36 -1.49
CA SER A 42 8.14 6.24 -0.54
C SER A 42 7.24 7.22 -1.29
N PHE A 43 5.98 7.30 -0.85
CA PHE A 43 4.95 8.21 -1.36
C PHE A 43 3.92 8.53 -0.26
N THR A 44 3.21 9.63 -0.41
CA THR A 44 2.06 10.01 0.43
C THR A 44 0.75 9.41 -0.09
N ALA A 45 -0.31 9.42 0.73
CA ALA A 45 -1.64 8.98 0.29
C ALA A 45 -2.15 9.78 -0.92
N THR A 46 -1.94 11.10 -0.92
CA THR A 46 -2.30 11.97 -2.05
C THR A 46 -1.52 11.62 -3.31
N GLU A 47 -0.21 11.39 -3.22
CA GLU A 47 0.59 10.96 -4.38
C GLU A 47 0.17 9.59 -4.92
N PHE A 48 -0.31 8.69 -4.06
CA PHE A 48 -0.90 7.43 -4.48
C PHE A 48 -2.21 7.64 -5.24
N ASP A 49 -3.13 8.45 -4.71
CA ASP A 49 -4.41 8.75 -5.34
C ASP A 49 -4.24 9.46 -6.70
N ASP A 50 -3.27 10.37 -6.78
CA ASP A 50 -2.90 11.05 -8.03
C ASP A 50 -2.34 10.06 -9.06
N ALA A 51 -1.43 9.16 -8.65
CA ALA A 51 -0.85 8.17 -9.55
C ALA A 51 -1.89 7.15 -10.01
N PHE A 52 -2.77 6.71 -9.12
CA PHE A 52 -3.88 5.84 -9.44
C PHE A 52 -4.83 6.50 -10.44
N SER A 53 -5.23 7.74 -10.18
CA SER A 53 -6.14 8.48 -11.07
C SER A 53 -5.51 8.67 -12.45
N HIS A 54 -4.22 9.03 -12.50
CA HIS A 54 -3.48 9.11 -13.74
C HIS A 54 -3.48 7.77 -14.50
N LEU A 55 -3.10 6.67 -13.86
CA LEU A 55 -3.12 5.34 -14.48
C LEU A 55 -4.51 4.93 -14.97
N LEU A 56 -5.56 5.27 -14.21
CA LEU A 56 -6.94 4.98 -14.59
C LEU A 56 -7.34 5.74 -15.86
N THR A 57 -6.93 7.00 -16.02
CA THR A 57 -7.19 7.77 -17.25
C THR A 57 -6.46 7.22 -18.47
N LEU A 58 -5.39 6.45 -18.28
CA LEU A 58 -4.62 5.81 -19.35
C LEU A 58 -5.18 4.44 -19.76
N CYS A 59 -6.07 3.84 -18.96
CA CYS A 59 -6.70 2.56 -19.28
C CYS A 59 -7.58 2.69 -20.53
N GLN A 60 -7.31 1.87 -21.54
CA GLN A 60 -8.10 1.87 -22.79
C GLN A 60 -9.26 0.87 -22.76
N PHE A 61 -9.17 -0.15 -21.88
CA PHE A 61 -10.14 -1.23 -21.77
C PHE A 61 -10.58 -1.41 -20.33
N GLU A 62 -11.83 -1.84 -20.16
CA GLU A 62 -12.45 -2.09 -18.86
C GLU A 62 -11.64 -3.10 -18.02
N GLU A 63 -11.13 -4.16 -18.65
CA GLU A 63 -10.29 -5.16 -17.97
C GLU A 63 -9.05 -4.55 -17.31
N GLN A 64 -8.41 -3.56 -17.96
CA GLN A 64 -7.25 -2.88 -17.39
C GLN A 64 -7.64 -2.03 -16.17
N ALA A 65 -8.77 -1.32 -16.27
CA ALA A 65 -9.31 -0.55 -15.17
C ALA A 65 -9.69 -1.46 -13.99
N ASN A 66 -10.28 -2.62 -14.25
CA ASN A 66 -10.66 -3.59 -13.22
C ASN A 66 -9.43 -4.12 -12.46
N VAL A 67 -8.36 -4.52 -13.16
CA VAL A 67 -7.12 -4.96 -12.50
C VAL A 67 -6.50 -3.85 -11.65
N LEU A 68 -6.56 -2.60 -12.14
CA LEU A 68 -6.06 -1.45 -11.39
C LEU A 68 -6.92 -1.18 -10.13
N GLN A 69 -8.25 -1.30 -10.22
CA GLN A 69 -9.18 -1.18 -9.09
C GLN A 69 -8.97 -2.29 -8.05
N GLU A 70 -8.80 -3.54 -8.49
CA GLU A 70 -8.48 -4.66 -7.62
C GLU A 70 -7.18 -4.42 -6.85
N PHE A 71 -6.18 -3.85 -7.52
CA PHE A 71 -4.93 -3.48 -6.88
C PHE A 71 -5.13 -2.38 -5.82
N LYS A 72 -5.92 -1.34 -6.10
CA LYS A 72 -6.22 -0.28 -5.13
C LYS A 72 -6.91 -0.84 -3.89
N MET A 73 -7.94 -1.66 -4.09
CA MET A 73 -8.66 -2.31 -2.98
C MET A 73 -7.72 -3.17 -2.12
N TRP A 74 -6.86 -3.98 -2.77
CA TRP A 74 -5.85 -4.76 -2.05
C TRP A 74 -4.93 -3.87 -1.21
N TRP A 75 -4.43 -2.77 -1.79
CA TRP A 75 -3.53 -1.87 -1.08
C TRP A 75 -4.19 -1.18 0.11
N GLU A 76 -5.42 -0.69 -0.06
CA GLU A 76 -6.19 -0.06 1.01
C GLU A 76 -6.44 -1.04 2.16
N MET A 77 -6.75 -2.30 1.85
CA MET A 77 -6.90 -3.36 2.85
C MET A 77 -5.58 -3.65 3.57
N THR A 78 -4.47 -3.82 2.86
CA THR A 78 -3.17 -4.10 3.47
C THR A 78 -2.71 -2.94 4.36
N ALA A 79 -2.78 -1.70 3.86
CA ALA A 79 -2.43 -0.52 4.64
C ALA A 79 -3.39 -0.28 5.82
N GLY A 80 -4.67 -0.58 5.64
CA GLY A 80 -5.68 -0.52 6.69
C GLY A 80 -5.46 -1.55 7.82
N MET A 81 -5.19 -2.80 7.46
CA MET A 81 -4.87 -3.86 8.42
C MET A 81 -3.61 -3.56 9.22
N ALA A 82 -2.58 -3.01 8.57
CA ALA A 82 -1.35 -2.60 9.23
C ALA A 82 -1.60 -1.53 10.31
N ARG A 83 -2.49 -0.56 10.04
CA ARG A 83 -2.92 0.45 11.04
C ARG A 83 -3.78 -0.16 12.16
N TYR A 84 -4.67 -1.09 11.82
CA TYR A 84 -5.50 -1.77 12.82
C TYR A 84 -4.69 -2.65 13.77
N ALA A 85 -3.73 -3.42 13.24
CA ALA A 85 -2.84 -4.27 14.04
C ALA A 85 -2.02 -3.45 15.04
N GLU A 86 -1.53 -2.28 14.63
CA GLU A 86 -0.84 -1.33 15.50
C GLU A 86 -1.73 -0.84 16.65
N HIS A 87 -2.97 -0.41 16.35
CA HIS A 87 -3.93 0.02 17.37
C HIS A 87 -4.33 -1.09 18.35
N SER A 88 -4.58 -2.31 17.86
CA SER A 88 -4.90 -3.46 18.72
C SER A 88 -3.75 -3.83 19.65
N ARG A 89 -2.50 -3.63 19.22
CA ARG A 89 -1.31 -3.92 20.03
C ARG A 89 -1.14 -2.91 21.17
N LEU A 90 -1.27 -1.62 20.86
CA LEU A 90 -1.21 -0.53 21.86
C LEU A 90 -2.37 -0.61 22.87
N ALA A 91 -3.54 -1.12 22.45
CA ALA A 91 -4.66 -1.34 23.36
C ALA A 91 -4.43 -2.54 24.31
N GLY A 92 -3.70 -3.57 23.87
CA GLY A 92 -3.35 -4.73 24.70
C GLY A 92 -2.24 -4.46 25.73
N GLU A 93 -1.29 -3.57 25.42
CA GLU A 93 -0.19 -3.21 26.32
C GLU A 93 -0.64 -2.35 27.54
N ASN A 94 -1.84 -1.74 27.50
CA ASN A 94 -2.38 -0.93 28.60
C ASN A 94 -3.10 -1.73 29.71
N HIS A 95 -3.23 -3.06 29.59
CA HIS A 95 -3.88 -3.90 30.61
C HIS A 95 -2.88 -4.62 31.55
N ASP A 96 -1.58 -4.38 31.39
CA ASP A 96 -0.50 -4.94 32.22
C ASP A 96 0.29 -3.85 32.97
N VAL A 97 -0.40 -2.81 33.46
CA VAL A 97 0.14 -1.95 34.51
C VAL A 97 -0.62 -2.24 35.80
N LYS A 98 0.08 -2.96 36.70
CA LYS A 98 -0.33 -3.25 38.08
C LYS A 98 -0.83 -2.03 38.84
#